data_AF-M0QEY9-F1
#
_entry.id   AF-M0QEY9-F1
#
_cell.length_a   1.000
_cell.length_b   1.000
_cell.length_c   1.000
_cell.angle_alpha   90.00
_cell.angle_beta   90.00
_cell.angle_gamma   90.00
#
_symmetry.space_group_name_H-M   'P 1'
#
loop_
_entity.id
_entity.type
_entity.pdbx_description
1 polymer ?
#
loop_
_entity_poly.entity_id
_entity_poly.type
_entity_poly.pdbx_seq_one_letter_code
_entity_poly.pdbx_strand_id
1 'polypeptide(L)'
;MTSWPQIRGLSYSTAGRTARGTVYSSDGTASFVWFGPPTSWRMENSDGSPVYIENATDEYRFGEDGVAVHTAKYPNRLVAVAGVSPMVLFTAYRMWAPAELTGQPPRFGEPKHLAETEVRGRQGWEVEFDDSYGGPTVSIVLDAELGMTLSWSQGEQWVQMESPVLDEDFDPALFSWEGVTLEFEDHLQSPEQLEYEQRMQELTEMPPTRVTWVPTEVTVSPTEGDPMSGALGVTVSATSTQFGVRRWLTALGEPEVGFSMELYSPRARTPNGPWTVELRSYNEISTEEAERVLAGVVLPDPPGNIGDIRDATTARQQAADEAEIVATLGTGRNLDDYLHPRGSGGASLLVRTDFSNDQRWREVALAALKPVHSDFDDDSTFQAGLTCIDHPDNDGLTVDDLLNRIGEENPPYYAFIADTTTMSDPEMAILVVDCGRTVFDHEPGRTFRVVPAQMQSVENNLSIANMDFRDFADAVDDDGVFRGFPPSPPHVAILQRDELIALSATNQSTPALARFAEELSDLDNPSLVLYESPRATLHEFTEALDPTPNELRVGVEDYLAATSREGLCQYGHVQILGGHWNLVIDPQTGTLEAAMLRQHQPSTPS
;
A
#
# COMPACT_ATOMS: atom_id res chain seq x y z
N MET A 1 -53.64 -13.31 -3.51
CA MET A 1 -52.29 -12.94 -3.96
C MET A 1 -52.27 -11.43 -4.11
N THR A 2 -51.57 -10.75 -3.22
CA THR A 2 -51.35 -9.30 -3.31
C THR A 2 -50.38 -9.06 -4.47
N SER A 3 -50.70 -8.11 -5.35
CA SER A 3 -49.86 -7.79 -6.51
C SER A 3 -48.85 -6.68 -6.17
N TRP A 4 -47.71 -6.63 -6.87
CA TRP A 4 -46.72 -5.57 -6.69
C TRP A 4 -47.32 -4.15 -6.75
N PRO A 5 -48.22 -3.79 -7.70
CA PRO A 5 -48.86 -2.48 -7.69
C PRO A 5 -49.59 -2.12 -6.39
N GLN A 6 -50.17 -3.11 -5.70
CA GLN A 6 -50.86 -2.91 -4.41
C GLN A 6 -49.85 -2.68 -3.27
N ILE A 7 -48.78 -3.49 -3.21
CA ILE A 7 -47.71 -3.37 -2.22
C ILE A 7 -46.98 -2.03 -2.38
N ARG A 8 -46.64 -1.70 -3.63
CA ARG A 8 -46.03 -0.42 -4.01
C ARG A 8 -46.94 0.76 -3.63
N GLY A 9 -48.25 0.65 -3.90
CA GLY A 9 -49.23 1.66 -3.53
C GLY A 9 -49.31 1.90 -2.02
N LEU A 10 -49.24 0.83 -1.23
CA LEU A 10 -49.19 0.92 0.23
C LEU A 10 -47.90 1.61 0.69
N SER A 11 -46.75 1.28 0.10
CA SER A 11 -45.48 1.95 0.43
C SER A 11 -45.50 3.45 0.10
N TYR A 12 -46.08 3.86 -1.03
CA TYR A 12 -46.25 5.28 -1.34
C TYR A 12 -47.14 6.02 -0.34
N SER A 13 -48.04 5.33 0.37
CA SER A 13 -48.86 5.96 1.40
C SER A 13 -48.04 6.47 2.59
N THR A 14 -46.77 6.07 2.72
CA THR A 14 -45.83 6.58 3.75
C THR A 14 -45.16 7.89 3.34
N ALA A 15 -45.23 8.28 2.06
CA ALA A 15 -44.55 9.45 1.55
C ALA A 15 -45.05 10.73 2.23
N GLY A 16 -44.11 11.51 2.77
CA GLY A 16 -44.41 12.79 3.42
C GLY A 16 -45.04 12.66 4.82
N ARG A 17 -45.03 11.48 5.43
CA ARG A 17 -45.52 11.25 6.80
C ARG A 17 -44.37 11.14 7.78
N THR A 18 -44.61 11.56 9.02
CA THR A 18 -43.66 11.37 10.12
C THR A 18 -43.57 9.90 10.48
N ALA A 19 -42.36 9.46 10.81
CA ALA A 19 -42.11 8.07 11.13
C ALA A 19 -41.02 7.93 12.19
N ARG A 20 -41.08 6.86 12.99
CA ARG A 20 -39.97 6.45 13.85
C ARG A 20 -39.91 4.95 14.03
N GLY A 21 -38.76 4.44 14.44
CA GLY A 21 -38.56 3.02 14.77
C GLY A 21 -37.14 2.76 15.27
N THR A 22 -36.92 1.58 15.81
CA THR A 22 -35.57 1.11 16.17
C THR A 22 -34.94 0.48 14.93
N VAL A 23 -33.79 0.98 14.48
CA VAL A 23 -33.08 0.48 13.30
C VAL A 23 -31.84 -0.28 13.73
N TYR A 24 -31.68 -1.49 13.19
CA TYR A 24 -30.53 -2.36 13.37
C TYR A 24 -29.74 -2.41 12.08
N SER A 25 -28.41 -2.36 12.19
CA SER A 25 -27.49 -2.34 11.04
C SER A 25 -26.59 -3.58 11.03
N SER A 26 -26.01 -3.87 9.87
CA SER A 26 -25.11 -5.02 9.67
C SER A 26 -23.82 -4.99 10.49
N ASP A 27 -23.41 -3.83 11.01
CA ASP A 27 -22.29 -3.65 11.93
C ASP A 27 -22.62 -4.02 13.39
N GLY A 28 -23.87 -4.42 13.67
CA GLY A 28 -24.34 -4.78 15.00
C GLY A 28 -24.88 -3.61 15.83
N THR A 29 -24.88 -2.39 15.29
CA THR A 29 -25.44 -1.22 15.98
C THR A 29 -26.97 -1.20 15.95
N ALA A 30 -27.56 -0.56 16.96
CA ALA A 30 -28.99 -0.30 17.03
C ALA A 30 -29.22 1.14 17.48
N SER A 31 -30.07 1.87 16.75
CA SER A 31 -30.39 3.25 17.06
C SER A 31 -31.88 3.50 16.96
N PHE A 32 -32.40 4.37 17.80
CA PHE A 32 -33.77 4.85 17.67
C PHE A 32 -33.81 6.03 16.69
N VAL A 33 -34.59 5.90 15.62
CA VAL A 33 -34.56 6.84 14.50
C VAL A 33 -35.89 7.56 14.38
N TRP A 34 -35.83 8.89 14.29
CA TRP A 34 -36.95 9.80 14.06
C TRP A 34 -36.81 10.39 12.65
N PHE A 35 -37.89 10.40 11.88
CA PHE A 35 -37.91 10.95 10.52
C PHE A 35 -39.05 11.96 10.35
N GLY A 36 -38.66 13.23 10.22
CA GLY A 36 -39.51 14.35 9.85
C GLY A 36 -39.32 14.72 8.37
N PRO A 37 -40.26 14.38 7.48
CA PRO A 37 -40.13 14.74 6.07
C PRO A 37 -40.07 16.26 5.88
N PRO A 38 -39.38 16.77 4.82
CA PRO A 38 -38.85 16.02 3.69
C PRO A 38 -37.42 15.46 3.87
N THR A 39 -36.67 15.97 4.84
CA THR A 39 -35.21 15.75 4.99
C THR A 39 -34.75 15.68 6.45
N SER A 40 -35.60 15.98 7.44
CA SER A 40 -35.17 16.04 8.83
C SER A 40 -35.17 14.66 9.45
N TRP A 41 -34.10 14.33 10.17
CA TRP A 41 -34.04 13.07 10.90
C TRP A 41 -33.08 13.15 12.07
N ARG A 42 -33.25 12.23 13.02
CA ARG A 42 -32.46 12.15 14.24
C ARG A 42 -32.25 10.69 14.60
N MET A 43 -31.06 10.37 15.09
CA MET A 43 -30.72 9.07 15.65
C MET A 43 -30.36 9.22 17.12
N GLU A 44 -30.81 8.26 17.92
CA GLU A 44 -30.53 8.21 19.35
C GLU A 44 -29.97 6.83 19.74
N ASN A 45 -29.12 6.84 20.76
CA ASN A 45 -28.72 5.63 21.48
C ASN A 45 -29.89 5.05 22.29
N SER A 46 -29.69 3.86 22.85
CA SER A 46 -30.67 3.19 23.71
C SER A 46 -31.02 3.96 24.99
N ASP A 47 -30.18 4.90 25.41
CA ASP A 47 -30.42 5.79 26.55
C ASP A 47 -31.15 7.10 26.18
N GLY A 48 -31.46 7.31 24.90
CA GLY A 48 -32.13 8.49 24.37
C GLY A 48 -31.20 9.66 24.04
N SER A 49 -29.88 9.51 24.20
CA SER A 49 -28.92 10.53 23.77
C SER A 49 -28.84 10.62 22.24
N PRO A 50 -28.84 11.83 21.64
CA PRO A 50 -28.70 11.96 20.20
C PRO A 50 -27.27 11.62 19.76
N VAL A 51 -27.16 10.83 18.69
CA VAL A 51 -25.88 10.57 18.01
C VAL A 51 -25.78 11.30 16.68
N TYR A 52 -26.94 11.67 16.12
CA TYR A 52 -27.04 12.37 14.84
C TYR A 52 -28.31 13.20 14.78
N ILE A 53 -28.23 14.43 14.28
CA ILE A 53 -29.38 15.29 13.99
C ILE A 53 -29.14 15.98 12.64
N GLU A 54 -30.13 15.94 11.76
CA GLU A 54 -30.09 16.64 10.48
C GLU A 54 -31.44 17.31 10.20
N ASN A 55 -31.37 18.53 9.66
CA ASN A 55 -32.52 19.26 9.16
C ASN A 55 -32.23 19.84 7.76
N ALA A 56 -33.02 20.81 7.29
CA ALA A 56 -32.87 21.39 5.96
C ALA A 56 -31.56 22.17 5.76
N THR A 57 -31.00 22.75 6.82
CA THR A 57 -29.86 23.67 6.77
C THR A 57 -28.64 23.14 7.50
N ASP A 58 -28.81 22.24 8.46
CA ASP A 58 -27.77 21.85 9.40
C ASP A 58 -27.68 20.33 9.60
N GLU A 59 -26.47 19.88 9.94
CA GLU A 59 -26.14 18.54 10.37
C GLU A 59 -25.30 18.60 11.65
N TYR A 60 -25.60 17.74 12.62
CA TYR A 60 -24.92 17.62 13.90
C TYR A 60 -24.57 16.16 14.17
N ARG A 61 -23.30 15.89 14.51
CA ARG A 61 -22.80 14.56 14.89
C ARG A 61 -22.25 14.60 16.29
N PHE A 62 -22.56 13.61 17.12
CA PHE A 62 -22.20 13.65 18.53
C PHE A 62 -21.12 12.62 18.84
N GLY A 63 -20.08 13.06 19.55
CA GLY A 63 -19.09 12.17 20.17
C GLY A 63 -19.61 11.55 21.47
N GLU A 64 -18.87 10.58 22.01
CA GLU A 64 -19.18 9.98 23.32
C GLU A 64 -19.13 10.98 24.49
N ASP A 65 -18.48 12.13 24.28
CA ASP A 65 -18.35 13.24 25.24
C ASP A 65 -19.57 14.18 25.27
N GLY A 66 -20.54 13.97 24.37
CA GLY A 66 -21.76 14.79 24.25
C GLY A 66 -21.55 16.14 23.56
N VAL A 67 -20.38 16.38 22.97
CA VAL A 67 -20.12 17.57 22.14
C VAL A 67 -20.59 17.29 20.72
N ALA A 68 -21.33 18.24 20.13
CA ALA A 68 -21.81 18.12 18.76
C ALA A 68 -20.83 18.77 17.78
N VAL A 69 -20.47 18.06 16.72
CA VAL A 69 -19.80 18.63 15.55
C VAL A 69 -20.89 19.15 14.63
N HIS A 70 -20.94 20.47 14.45
CA HIS A 70 -21.92 21.16 13.63
C HIS A 70 -21.39 21.40 12.22
N THR A 71 -22.27 21.21 11.23
CA THR A 71 -22.03 21.45 9.82
C THR A 71 -23.22 22.16 9.18
N ALA A 72 -22.97 23.30 8.53
CA ALA A 72 -23.94 23.90 7.61
C ALA A 72 -23.98 23.15 6.27
N LYS A 73 -25.18 22.88 5.74
CA LYS A 73 -25.36 22.19 4.45
C LYS A 73 -25.12 23.14 3.28
N TYR A 74 -24.26 22.71 2.35
CA TYR A 74 -24.02 23.37 1.07
C TYR A 74 -24.27 22.44 -0.12
N PRO A 75 -24.70 22.94 -1.30
CA PRO A 75 -25.11 22.11 -2.44
C PRO A 75 -24.02 21.20 -3.03
N ASN A 76 -22.74 21.47 -2.75
CA ASN A 76 -21.60 20.82 -3.41
C ASN A 76 -20.73 19.99 -2.45
N ARG A 77 -21.18 19.74 -1.21
CA ARG A 77 -20.39 19.02 -0.21
C ARG A 77 -20.72 17.53 -0.21
N LEU A 78 -19.72 16.70 -0.47
CA LEU A 78 -19.80 15.24 -0.39
C LEU A 78 -19.35 14.79 0.99
N VAL A 79 -20.28 14.30 1.80
CA VAL A 79 -19.96 13.64 3.07
C VAL A 79 -20.02 12.14 2.85
N ALA A 80 -18.86 11.48 2.92
CA ALA A 80 -18.80 10.02 2.90
C ALA A 80 -19.35 9.49 4.23
N VAL A 81 -20.48 8.79 4.17
CA VAL A 81 -20.99 8.00 5.31
C VAL A 81 -20.48 6.58 5.12
N ALA A 82 -19.72 6.05 6.08
CA ALA A 82 -19.35 4.65 6.08
C ALA A 82 -20.61 3.81 6.37
N GLY A 83 -20.89 2.80 5.54
CA GLY A 83 -22.05 1.93 5.69
C GLY A 83 -23.35 2.45 5.05
N VAL A 84 -24.47 1.78 5.35
CA VAL A 84 -25.79 2.08 4.78
C VAL A 84 -26.54 3.03 5.71
N SER A 85 -26.95 4.19 5.20
CA SER A 85 -27.74 5.14 5.98
C SER A 85 -29.14 4.56 6.34
N PRO A 86 -29.57 4.62 7.62
CA PRO A 86 -30.93 4.24 8.05
C PRO A 86 -32.05 4.95 7.29
N MET A 87 -31.77 6.13 6.72
CA MET A 87 -32.71 6.89 5.89
C MET A 87 -33.26 6.11 4.70
N VAL A 88 -32.55 5.08 4.25
CA VAL A 88 -33.02 4.18 3.20
C VAL A 88 -34.38 3.57 3.55
N LEU A 89 -34.64 3.21 4.81
CA LEU A 89 -35.89 2.56 5.21
C LEU A 89 -37.09 3.52 5.16
N PHE A 90 -36.84 4.81 5.42
CA PHE A 90 -37.87 5.85 5.43
C PHE A 90 -38.16 6.41 4.03
N THR A 91 -37.21 6.28 3.10
CA THR A 91 -37.28 6.91 1.77
C THR A 91 -37.20 5.92 0.60
N ALA A 92 -37.18 4.61 0.87
CA ALA A 92 -37.07 3.55 -0.14
C ALA A 92 -38.06 3.71 -1.29
N TYR A 93 -39.29 4.19 -1.03
CA TYR A 93 -40.30 4.43 -2.05
C TYR A 93 -39.83 5.33 -3.21
N ARG A 94 -38.81 6.18 -2.98
CA ARG A 94 -38.20 7.02 -4.02
C ARG A 94 -37.40 6.21 -5.04
N MET A 95 -36.92 5.02 -4.68
CA MET A 95 -36.02 4.21 -5.51
C MET A 95 -36.72 3.49 -6.66
N TRP A 96 -38.03 3.26 -6.54
CA TRP A 96 -38.89 2.71 -7.59
C TRP A 96 -39.97 3.69 -8.06
N ALA A 97 -39.77 4.99 -7.76
CA ALA A 97 -40.66 6.05 -8.19
C ALA A 97 -40.55 6.26 -9.72
N PRO A 98 -41.69 6.30 -10.45
CA PRO A 98 -41.69 6.61 -11.87
C PRO A 98 -41.02 7.96 -12.15
N ALA A 99 -40.32 8.05 -13.28
CA ALA A 99 -39.58 9.24 -13.69
C ALA A 99 -40.47 10.47 -13.85
N GLU A 100 -41.77 10.28 -14.12
CA GLU A 100 -42.76 11.36 -14.21
C GLU A 100 -42.99 12.08 -12.87
N LEU A 101 -42.65 11.45 -11.74
CA LEU A 101 -42.82 12.01 -10.40
C LEU A 101 -41.53 12.62 -9.85
N THR A 102 -40.36 12.12 -10.26
CA THR A 102 -39.05 12.50 -9.70
C THR A 102 -38.16 13.28 -10.66
N GLY A 103 -38.47 13.28 -11.96
CA GLY A 103 -37.62 13.84 -13.00
C GLY A 103 -36.35 13.04 -13.30
N GLN A 104 -36.19 11.86 -12.70
CA GLN A 104 -35.03 10.96 -12.83
C GLN A 104 -35.50 9.52 -13.07
N PRO A 105 -34.78 8.68 -13.83
CA PRO A 105 -35.13 7.28 -13.98
C PRO A 105 -35.12 6.55 -12.61
N PRO A 106 -36.01 5.56 -12.39
CA PRO A 106 -36.02 4.79 -11.15
C PRO A 106 -34.69 4.06 -10.99
N ARG A 107 -34.18 4.04 -9.74
CA ARG A 107 -32.94 3.33 -9.40
C ARG A 107 -33.09 1.82 -9.52
N PHE A 108 -34.26 1.29 -9.17
CA PHE A 108 -34.53 -0.14 -9.24
C PHE A 108 -35.20 -0.53 -10.56
N GLY A 109 -34.81 -1.70 -11.06
CA GLY A 109 -35.48 -2.34 -12.19
C GLY A 109 -36.88 -2.88 -11.86
N GLU A 110 -37.41 -3.74 -12.72
CA GLU A 110 -38.68 -4.43 -12.46
C GLU A 110 -38.58 -5.32 -11.21
N PRO A 111 -39.64 -5.40 -10.39
CA PRO A 111 -39.65 -6.25 -9.20
C PRO A 111 -39.47 -7.72 -9.57
N LYS A 112 -38.60 -8.39 -8.84
CA LYS A 112 -38.36 -9.83 -8.87
C LYS A 112 -38.73 -10.42 -7.53
N HIS A 113 -38.99 -11.73 -7.53
CA HIS A 113 -39.20 -12.54 -6.34
C HIS A 113 -40.07 -11.88 -5.25
N LEU A 114 -41.39 -11.94 -5.42
CA LEU A 114 -42.34 -11.44 -4.43
C LEU A 114 -42.74 -12.57 -3.46
N ALA A 115 -42.39 -12.43 -2.18
CA ALA A 115 -42.69 -13.42 -1.14
C ALA A 115 -43.18 -12.78 0.17
N GLU A 116 -44.01 -13.50 0.93
CA GLU A 116 -44.34 -13.12 2.31
C GLU A 116 -43.17 -13.48 3.23
N THR A 117 -42.84 -12.58 4.15
CA THR A 117 -41.76 -12.79 5.14
C THR A 117 -42.07 -12.06 6.44
N GLU A 118 -41.28 -12.33 7.48
CA GLU A 118 -41.36 -11.63 8.77
C GLU A 118 -40.02 -10.98 9.08
N VAL A 119 -40.06 -9.69 9.44
CA VAL A 119 -38.89 -8.94 9.91
C VAL A 119 -39.23 -8.36 11.27
N ARG A 120 -38.41 -8.70 12.29
CA ARG A 120 -38.50 -8.15 13.64
C ARG A 120 -39.92 -8.21 14.23
N GLY A 121 -40.62 -9.33 14.02
CA GLY A 121 -41.97 -9.57 14.53
C GLY A 121 -43.10 -8.90 13.73
N ARG A 122 -42.81 -8.32 12.56
CA ARG A 122 -43.81 -7.73 11.66
C ARG A 122 -43.83 -8.45 10.31
N GLN A 123 -45.04 -8.74 9.86
CA GLN A 123 -45.29 -9.40 8.58
C GLN A 123 -45.13 -8.41 7.43
N GLY A 124 -44.46 -8.83 6.37
CA GLY A 124 -44.15 -7.98 5.24
C GLY A 124 -44.01 -8.76 3.93
N TRP A 125 -43.74 -8.00 2.87
CA TRP A 125 -43.53 -8.51 1.52
C TRP A 125 -42.10 -8.26 1.11
N GLU A 126 -41.33 -9.33 0.94
CA GLU A 126 -40.01 -9.28 0.34
C GLU A 126 -40.12 -9.11 -1.18
N VAL A 127 -39.34 -8.18 -1.72
CA VAL A 127 -39.24 -7.88 -3.15
C VAL A 127 -37.79 -7.62 -3.50
N GLU A 128 -37.31 -8.27 -4.55
CA GLU A 128 -35.97 -8.12 -5.07
C GLU A 128 -35.94 -7.20 -6.29
N PHE A 129 -34.84 -6.49 -6.49
CA PHE A 129 -34.63 -5.60 -7.62
C PHE A 129 -33.21 -5.74 -8.18
N ASP A 130 -33.09 -5.59 -9.50
CA ASP A 130 -31.79 -5.29 -10.11
C ASP A 130 -31.39 -3.85 -9.78
N ASP A 131 -30.11 -3.65 -9.45
CA ASP A 131 -29.53 -2.32 -9.32
C ASP A 131 -29.18 -1.77 -10.71
N SER A 132 -29.72 -0.60 -11.06
CA SER A 132 -29.48 0.04 -12.37
C SER A 132 -28.01 0.40 -12.63
N TYR A 133 -27.18 0.42 -11.58
CA TYR A 133 -25.73 0.63 -11.67
C TYR A 133 -24.90 -0.66 -11.81
N GLY A 134 -25.54 -1.82 -11.93
CA GLY A 134 -24.85 -3.11 -12.10
C GLY A 134 -24.33 -3.74 -10.81
N GLY A 135 -24.79 -3.25 -9.64
CA GLY A 135 -24.48 -3.82 -8.34
C GLY A 135 -25.24 -5.11 -8.02
N PRO A 136 -24.96 -5.76 -6.87
CA PRO A 136 -25.71 -6.92 -6.40
C PRO A 136 -27.21 -6.64 -6.27
N THR A 137 -28.03 -7.70 -6.38
CA THR A 137 -29.49 -7.63 -6.17
C THR A 137 -29.81 -6.95 -4.85
N VAL A 138 -30.77 -6.02 -4.89
CA VAL A 138 -31.28 -5.33 -3.71
C VAL A 138 -32.54 -6.05 -3.23
N SER A 139 -32.59 -6.46 -1.97
CA SER A 139 -33.81 -7.02 -1.35
C SER A 139 -34.43 -6.02 -0.38
N ILE A 140 -35.74 -5.88 -0.45
CA ILE A 140 -36.52 -4.97 0.38
C ILE A 140 -37.72 -5.69 0.96
N VAL A 141 -37.97 -5.51 2.25
CA VAL A 141 -39.19 -5.99 2.91
C VAL A 141 -40.09 -4.80 3.26
N LEU A 142 -41.31 -4.79 2.72
CA LEU A 142 -42.32 -3.77 2.98
C LEU A 142 -43.37 -4.30 3.96
N ASP A 143 -43.63 -3.55 5.03
CA ASP A 143 -44.62 -3.87 6.05
C ASP A 143 -46.01 -4.07 5.43
N ALA A 144 -46.67 -5.18 5.73
CA ALA A 144 -47.94 -5.54 5.12
C ALA A 144 -49.11 -4.65 5.60
N GLU A 145 -48.97 -3.96 6.73
CA GLU A 145 -50.01 -3.13 7.35
C GLU A 145 -49.75 -1.63 7.12
N LEU A 146 -48.55 -1.16 7.43
CA LEU A 146 -48.14 0.24 7.41
C LEU A 146 -47.56 0.68 6.07
N GLY A 147 -47.03 -0.25 5.26
CA GLY A 147 -46.30 0.08 4.03
C GLY A 147 -44.88 0.59 4.23
N MET A 148 -44.41 0.72 5.47
CA MET A 148 -43.04 1.12 5.76
C MET A 148 -42.04 0.06 5.32
N THR A 149 -40.82 0.48 4.99
CA THR A 149 -39.73 -0.46 4.73
C THR A 149 -39.22 -1.02 6.05
N LEU A 150 -39.38 -2.34 6.24
CA LEU A 150 -38.87 -3.07 7.39
C LEU A 150 -37.43 -3.53 7.19
N SER A 151 -37.00 -3.78 5.95
CA SER A 151 -35.64 -4.25 5.67
C SER A 151 -35.16 -3.72 4.32
N TRP A 152 -33.87 -3.42 4.25
CA TRP A 152 -33.13 -3.19 3.01
C TRP A 152 -31.83 -3.97 3.09
N SER A 153 -31.44 -4.65 2.01
CA SER A 153 -30.13 -5.32 1.92
C SER A 153 -29.57 -5.31 0.50
N GLN A 154 -28.24 -5.26 0.41
CA GLN A 154 -27.47 -5.40 -0.83
C GLN A 154 -26.10 -6.00 -0.50
N GLY A 155 -25.81 -7.19 -1.04
CA GLY A 155 -24.59 -7.92 -0.67
C GLY A 155 -24.56 -8.28 0.83
N GLU A 156 -23.47 -7.92 1.52
CA GLU A 156 -23.31 -8.16 2.97
C GLU A 156 -23.94 -7.06 3.85
N GLN A 157 -24.32 -5.92 3.26
CA GLN A 157 -24.88 -4.80 4.00
C GLN A 157 -26.40 -4.93 4.13
N TRP A 158 -26.91 -4.64 5.33
CA TRP A 158 -28.35 -4.65 5.61
C TRP A 158 -28.72 -3.68 6.73
N VAL A 159 -29.96 -3.20 6.69
CA VAL A 159 -30.61 -2.46 7.78
C VAL A 159 -32.04 -2.96 7.97
N GLN A 160 -32.48 -3.05 9.22
CA GLN A 160 -33.82 -3.56 9.58
C GLN A 160 -34.50 -2.68 10.62
N MET A 161 -35.81 -2.47 10.47
CA MET A 161 -36.64 -1.70 11.39
C MET A 161 -37.44 -2.61 12.32
N GLU A 162 -37.47 -2.25 13.59
CA GLU A 162 -38.33 -2.79 14.63
C GLU A 162 -39.27 -1.70 15.15
N SER A 163 -40.52 -2.08 15.46
CA SER A 163 -41.53 -1.21 16.05
C SER A 163 -41.76 0.13 15.31
N PRO A 164 -42.01 0.12 13.98
CA PRO A 164 -42.37 1.32 13.23
C PRO A 164 -43.64 1.99 13.79
N VAL A 165 -43.60 3.31 13.88
CA VAL A 165 -44.75 4.18 14.18
C VAL A 165 -44.85 5.24 13.10
N LEU A 166 -46.03 5.41 12.52
CA LEU A 166 -46.35 6.43 11.51
C LEU A 166 -47.30 7.48 12.09
N ASP A 167 -47.21 8.71 11.58
CA ASP A 167 -48.06 9.86 11.93
C ASP A 167 -48.02 10.30 13.39
N GLU A 168 -46.90 10.04 14.07
CA GLU A 168 -46.65 10.67 15.36
C GLU A 168 -46.25 12.14 15.15
N ASP A 169 -46.85 13.03 15.92
CA ASP A 169 -46.52 14.46 15.86
C ASP A 169 -45.22 14.70 16.63
N PHE A 170 -44.21 15.23 15.93
CA PHE A 170 -42.88 15.48 16.48
C PHE A 170 -42.71 16.96 16.80
N ASP A 171 -42.14 17.27 17.96
CA ASP A 171 -41.66 18.63 18.24
C ASP A 171 -40.54 18.97 17.25
N PRO A 172 -40.66 20.03 16.42
CA PRO A 172 -39.60 20.43 15.50
C PRO A 172 -38.24 20.66 16.18
N ALA A 173 -38.22 21.00 17.47
CA ALA A 173 -37.00 21.16 18.24
C ALA A 173 -36.15 19.89 18.32
N LEU A 174 -36.75 18.70 18.10
CA LEU A 174 -36.03 17.43 18.03
C LEU A 174 -34.94 17.42 16.95
N PHE A 175 -35.12 18.19 15.87
CA PHE A 175 -34.22 18.26 14.71
C PHE A 175 -33.27 19.47 14.76
N SER A 176 -33.11 20.05 15.95
CA SER A 176 -32.19 21.16 16.21
C SER A 176 -31.37 20.91 17.47
N TRP A 177 -30.22 21.58 17.60
CA TRP A 177 -29.36 21.47 18.77
C TRP A 177 -28.93 22.87 19.24
N GLU A 178 -29.01 23.10 20.56
CA GLU A 178 -28.60 24.37 21.20
C GLU A 178 -27.47 24.17 22.25
N GLY A 179 -26.88 22.98 22.30
CA GLY A 179 -25.78 22.66 23.21
C GLY A 179 -24.41 23.08 22.69
N VAL A 180 -23.36 22.59 23.34
CA VAL A 180 -21.97 22.88 22.92
C VAL A 180 -21.73 22.27 21.55
N THR A 181 -21.29 23.11 20.61
CA THR A 181 -20.92 22.73 19.24
C THR A 181 -19.47 23.07 18.95
N LEU A 182 -18.81 22.20 18.19
CA LEU A 182 -17.57 22.47 17.47
C LEU A 182 -17.92 22.65 15.99
N GLU A 183 -17.37 23.66 15.34
CA GLU A 183 -17.51 23.78 13.89
C GLU A 183 -16.75 22.64 13.22
N PHE A 184 -17.32 22.07 12.15
CA PHE A 184 -16.70 20.94 11.45
C PHE A 184 -15.26 21.19 11.00
N GLU A 185 -14.93 22.43 10.64
CA GLU A 185 -13.58 22.86 10.27
C GLU A 185 -12.58 22.63 11.40
N ASP A 186 -13.01 22.75 12.65
CA ASP A 186 -12.20 22.49 13.85
C ASP A 186 -12.13 20.99 14.22
N HIS A 187 -13.02 20.15 13.65
CA HIS A 187 -13.13 18.71 13.93
C HIS A 187 -12.41 17.83 12.89
N LEU A 188 -11.82 18.39 11.84
CA LEU A 188 -11.06 17.61 10.86
C LEU A 188 -9.93 16.85 11.55
N GLN A 189 -10.05 15.53 11.59
CA GLN A 189 -9.12 14.66 12.31
C GLN A 189 -7.79 14.43 11.57
N SER A 190 -7.62 14.90 10.32
CA SER A 190 -6.30 14.89 9.67
C SER A 190 -6.04 16.12 8.78
N PRO A 191 -4.82 16.69 8.82
CA PRO A 191 -4.34 17.68 7.85
C PRO A 191 -4.52 17.24 6.38
N GLU A 192 -4.44 15.93 6.12
CA GLU A 192 -4.56 15.33 4.79
C GLU A 192 -5.94 15.60 4.15
N GLN A 193 -7.01 15.62 4.95
CA GLN A 193 -8.36 15.88 4.45
C GLN A 193 -8.56 17.36 4.10
N LEU A 194 -7.96 18.28 4.88
CA LEU A 194 -7.91 19.71 4.56
C LEU A 194 -7.14 19.97 3.26
N GLU A 195 -5.97 19.33 3.10
CA GLU A 195 -5.16 19.42 1.89
C GLU A 195 -5.91 18.89 0.67
N TYR A 196 -6.63 17.77 0.81
CA TYR A 196 -7.45 17.22 -0.26
C TYR A 196 -8.60 18.16 -0.67
N GLU A 197 -9.34 18.73 0.30
CA GLU A 197 -10.43 19.67 0.02
C GLU A 197 -9.92 20.95 -0.65
N GLN A 198 -8.83 21.53 -0.14
CA GLN A 198 -8.19 22.69 -0.75
C GLN A 198 -7.74 22.38 -2.18
N ARG A 199 -7.11 21.21 -2.39
CA ARG A 199 -6.71 20.76 -3.73
C ARG A 199 -7.88 20.63 -4.68
N MET A 200 -9.00 20.05 -4.25
CA MET A 200 -10.20 19.93 -5.07
C MET A 200 -10.84 21.29 -5.38
N GLN A 201 -10.77 22.24 -4.45
CA GLN A 201 -11.21 23.62 -4.69
C GLN A 201 -10.33 24.29 -5.76
N GLU A 202 -9.02 24.24 -5.62
CA GLU A 202 -8.07 24.80 -6.60
C GLU A 202 -8.32 24.24 -8.00
N LEU A 203 -8.55 22.91 -8.12
CA LEU A 203 -8.88 22.27 -9.41
C LEU A 203 -10.21 22.75 -10.01
N THR A 204 -11.21 23.04 -9.16
CA THR A 204 -12.52 23.52 -9.61
C THR A 204 -12.47 24.98 -10.06
N GLU A 205 -11.57 25.77 -9.48
CA GLU A 205 -11.33 27.17 -9.86
C GLU A 205 -10.47 27.31 -11.12
N MET A 206 -9.75 26.25 -11.53
CA MET A 206 -8.99 26.25 -12.77
C MET A 206 -9.90 26.45 -13.99
N PRO A 207 -9.44 27.19 -15.03
CA PRO A 207 -10.21 27.38 -16.26
C PRO A 207 -10.63 26.03 -16.88
N PRO A 208 -11.93 25.79 -17.15
CA PRO A 208 -12.42 24.45 -17.46
C PRO A 208 -11.98 23.98 -18.85
N THR A 209 -11.74 22.67 -18.99
CA THR A 209 -11.69 22.00 -20.30
C THR A 209 -13.12 21.64 -20.70
N ARG A 210 -13.61 22.16 -21.83
CA ARG A 210 -14.97 21.87 -22.30
C ARG A 210 -14.92 20.85 -23.44
N VAL A 211 -15.77 19.84 -23.37
CA VAL A 211 -15.97 18.88 -24.45
C VAL A 211 -17.31 19.18 -25.10
N THR A 212 -17.30 19.67 -26.33
CA THR A 212 -18.53 20.13 -27.03
C THR A 212 -19.19 19.04 -27.86
N TRP A 213 -18.54 17.89 -28.01
CA TRP A 213 -19.09 16.77 -28.77
C TRP A 213 -18.82 15.43 -28.10
N VAL A 214 -19.92 14.74 -27.85
CA VAL A 214 -20.07 13.34 -27.44
C VAL A 214 -21.50 12.91 -27.86
N PRO A 215 -21.77 11.63 -28.09
CA PRO A 215 -23.08 11.18 -28.56
C PRO A 215 -24.22 11.32 -27.53
N THR A 216 -23.92 11.71 -26.28
CA THR A 216 -24.88 11.84 -25.17
C THR A 216 -24.59 13.07 -24.30
N GLU A 217 -25.45 13.37 -23.32
CA GLU A 217 -25.20 14.43 -22.33
C GLU A 217 -24.03 14.05 -21.40
N VAL A 218 -23.13 15.01 -21.14
CA VAL A 218 -21.89 14.78 -20.38
C VAL A 218 -21.77 15.65 -19.15
N THR A 219 -21.18 15.07 -18.12
CA THR A 219 -20.59 15.78 -16.99
C THR A 219 -19.07 15.73 -17.11
N VAL A 220 -18.41 16.88 -16.98
CA VAL A 220 -16.96 16.99 -16.97
C VAL A 220 -16.53 17.42 -15.58
N SER A 221 -15.73 16.58 -14.92
CA SER A 221 -15.25 16.82 -13.56
C SER A 221 -13.73 16.84 -13.54
N PRO A 222 -13.09 17.92 -13.04
CA PRO A 222 -11.67 17.90 -12.71
C PRO A 222 -11.36 16.80 -11.70
N THR A 223 -10.29 16.05 -11.95
CA THR A 223 -9.84 14.97 -11.05
C THR A 223 -8.40 15.13 -10.60
N GLU A 224 -7.57 15.78 -11.42
CA GLU A 224 -6.18 16.08 -11.13
C GLU A 224 -5.72 17.29 -11.94
N GLY A 225 -4.65 17.96 -11.51
CA GLY A 225 -4.11 19.11 -12.22
C GLY A 225 -3.10 19.93 -11.41
N ASP A 226 -2.56 20.95 -12.07
CA ASP A 226 -1.59 21.89 -11.52
C ASP A 226 -1.95 23.31 -11.98
N PRO A 227 -2.45 24.17 -11.08
CA PRO A 227 -2.84 25.54 -11.40
C PRO A 227 -1.72 26.39 -12.01
N MET A 228 -0.46 26.13 -11.64
CA MET A 228 0.71 26.90 -12.11
C MET A 228 0.98 26.66 -13.60
N SER A 229 1.01 25.39 -14.01
CA SER A 229 1.24 25.00 -15.40
C SER A 229 -0.02 25.02 -16.26
N GLY A 230 -1.20 24.98 -15.62
CA GLY A 230 -2.49 24.84 -16.28
C GLY A 230 -2.79 23.42 -16.76
N ALA A 231 -1.91 22.45 -16.43
CA ALA A 231 -2.13 21.04 -16.71
C ALA A 231 -3.36 20.54 -15.95
N LEU A 232 -4.24 19.81 -16.63
CA LEU A 232 -5.51 19.39 -16.03
C LEU A 232 -5.95 18.06 -16.61
N GLY A 233 -6.28 17.12 -15.73
CA GLY A 233 -7.01 15.90 -16.03
C GLY A 233 -8.49 16.08 -15.67
N VAL A 234 -9.37 15.77 -16.62
CA VAL A 234 -10.81 15.77 -16.40
C VAL A 234 -11.38 14.41 -16.74
N THR A 235 -12.28 13.93 -15.89
CA THR A 235 -13.09 12.76 -16.16
C THR A 235 -14.39 13.21 -16.83
N VAL A 236 -14.70 12.59 -17.96
CA VAL A 236 -15.91 12.86 -18.75
C VAL A 236 -16.84 11.66 -18.61
N SER A 237 -18.00 11.89 -17.98
CA SER A 237 -19.02 10.88 -17.74
C SER A 237 -20.23 11.11 -18.66
N ALA A 238 -20.61 10.09 -19.43
CA ALA A 238 -21.65 10.17 -20.46
C ALA A 238 -22.56 8.93 -20.42
N THR A 239 -23.75 8.99 -19.79
CA THR A 239 -24.84 7.96 -19.67
C THR A 239 -24.46 6.50 -19.30
N SER A 240 -23.39 5.94 -19.84
CA SER A 240 -22.77 4.63 -19.56
C SER A 240 -21.26 4.55 -19.89
N THR A 241 -20.65 5.62 -20.43
CA THR A 241 -19.23 5.66 -20.82
C THR A 241 -18.48 6.71 -20.02
N GLN A 242 -17.31 6.33 -19.50
CA GLN A 242 -16.41 7.22 -18.79
C GLN A 242 -15.03 7.21 -19.47
N PHE A 243 -14.52 8.39 -19.80
CA PHE A 243 -13.19 8.54 -20.39
C PHE A 243 -12.48 9.76 -19.80
N GLY A 244 -11.16 9.74 -19.80
CA GLY A 244 -10.32 10.81 -19.31
C GLY A 244 -9.85 11.72 -20.45
N VAL A 245 -9.83 13.03 -20.21
CA VAL A 245 -9.15 14.00 -21.08
C VAL A 245 -8.08 14.71 -20.26
N ARG A 246 -6.84 14.65 -20.73
CA ARG A 246 -5.72 15.40 -20.15
C ARG A 246 -5.34 16.55 -21.08
N ARG A 247 -4.99 17.70 -20.50
CA ARG A 247 -4.35 18.81 -21.22
C ARG A 247 -3.07 19.25 -20.50
N TRP A 248 -2.08 19.69 -21.26
CA TRP A 248 -0.86 20.32 -20.74
C TRP A 248 -0.21 21.22 -21.80
N LEU A 249 0.60 22.18 -21.38
CA LEU A 249 1.33 23.04 -22.31
C LEU A 249 2.44 22.23 -23.00
N THR A 250 2.42 22.17 -24.33
CA THR A 250 3.37 21.34 -25.10
C THR A 250 4.83 21.70 -24.82
N ALA A 251 5.12 22.98 -24.57
CA ALA A 251 6.46 23.48 -24.31
C ALA A 251 7.06 23.05 -22.95
N LEU A 252 6.24 22.55 -22.01
CA LEU A 252 6.69 22.08 -20.69
C LEU A 252 7.03 20.59 -20.68
N GLY A 253 6.71 19.85 -21.75
CA GLY A 253 6.78 18.39 -21.74
C GLY A 253 5.52 17.76 -21.14
N GLU A 254 5.41 16.44 -21.27
CA GLU A 254 4.28 15.69 -20.70
C GLU A 254 4.43 15.57 -19.17
N PRO A 255 3.41 15.94 -18.38
CA PRO A 255 3.43 15.72 -16.94
C PRO A 255 3.20 14.24 -16.62
N GLU A 256 3.63 13.82 -15.43
CA GLU A 256 3.28 12.50 -14.89
C GLU A 256 1.76 12.26 -14.92
N VAL A 257 1.39 11.00 -15.08
CA VAL A 257 0.00 10.58 -15.09
C VAL A 257 -0.43 10.43 -13.64
N GLY A 258 -1.43 11.20 -13.20
CA GLY A 258 -1.94 11.02 -11.85
C GLY A 258 -2.79 9.75 -11.76
N PHE A 259 -2.95 9.26 -10.52
CA PHE A 259 -3.64 8.01 -10.20
C PHE A 259 -5.01 7.85 -10.91
N SER A 260 -5.80 8.94 -10.97
CA SER A 260 -7.11 8.92 -11.63
C SER A 260 -7.01 8.65 -13.14
N MET A 261 -5.94 9.11 -13.77
CA MET A 261 -5.70 8.95 -15.21
C MET A 261 -4.97 7.66 -15.58
N GLU A 262 -4.22 7.05 -14.65
CA GLU A 262 -3.57 5.74 -14.84
C GLU A 262 -4.58 4.63 -15.12
N LEU A 263 -5.75 4.73 -14.49
CA LEU A 263 -6.86 3.83 -14.68
C LEU A 263 -7.34 3.76 -16.15
N TYR A 264 -7.12 4.80 -16.95
CA TYR A 264 -7.50 4.84 -18.35
C TYR A 264 -6.28 4.63 -19.25
N SER A 265 -6.39 3.80 -20.29
CA SER A 265 -5.33 3.67 -21.29
C SER A 265 -5.36 4.84 -22.29
N PRO A 266 -4.19 5.37 -22.72
CA PRO A 266 -4.14 6.43 -23.72
C PRO A 266 -4.64 5.93 -25.08
N ARG A 267 -5.47 6.73 -25.76
CA ARG A 267 -6.13 6.36 -27.02
C ARG A 267 -5.74 7.26 -28.19
N ALA A 268 -5.66 8.56 -27.95
CA ALA A 268 -5.27 9.53 -28.97
C ALA A 268 -4.66 10.78 -28.33
N ARG A 269 -3.79 11.46 -29.08
CA ARG A 269 -3.18 12.74 -28.70
C ARG A 269 -3.22 13.69 -29.88
N THR A 270 -3.51 14.96 -29.62
CA THR A 270 -3.45 16.00 -30.65
C THR A 270 -2.94 17.33 -30.09
N PRO A 271 -2.11 18.08 -30.84
CA PRO A 271 -1.79 19.45 -30.49
C PRO A 271 -2.98 20.38 -30.80
N ASN A 272 -3.24 21.34 -29.92
CA ASN A 272 -4.26 22.37 -30.08
C ASN A 272 -3.74 23.71 -29.54
N GLY A 273 -3.19 24.54 -30.44
CA GLY A 273 -2.51 25.78 -30.07
C GLY A 273 -1.25 25.49 -29.22
N PRO A 274 -1.08 26.15 -28.06
CA PRO A 274 0.05 25.89 -27.16
C PRO A 274 -0.11 24.62 -26.31
N TRP A 275 -1.25 23.93 -26.42
CA TRP A 275 -1.61 22.78 -25.61
C TRP A 275 -1.42 21.47 -26.38
N THR A 276 -1.09 20.41 -25.66
CA THR A 276 -1.31 19.03 -26.06
C THR A 276 -2.53 18.51 -25.31
N VAL A 277 -3.41 17.79 -26.01
CA VAL A 277 -4.57 17.12 -25.41
C VAL A 277 -4.48 15.63 -25.66
N GLU A 278 -4.73 14.83 -24.63
CA GLU A 278 -4.80 13.38 -24.68
C GLU A 278 -6.19 12.89 -24.29
N LEU A 279 -6.71 11.95 -25.06
CA LEU A 279 -7.88 11.15 -24.71
C LEU A 279 -7.42 9.81 -24.15
N ARG A 280 -7.99 9.40 -23.02
CA ARG A 280 -7.77 8.10 -22.36
C ARG A 280 -9.09 7.41 -22.10
N SER A 281 -9.17 6.09 -22.25
CA SER A 281 -10.42 5.32 -22.03
C SER A 281 -10.14 3.88 -21.61
N TYR A 282 -10.99 3.33 -20.74
CA TYR A 282 -11.02 1.90 -20.42
C TYR A 282 -11.40 1.06 -21.64
N ASN A 283 -12.48 1.46 -22.31
CA ASN A 283 -12.98 0.77 -23.50
C ASN A 283 -12.17 1.18 -24.73
N GLU A 284 -12.05 0.26 -25.69
CA GLU A 284 -11.59 0.62 -27.03
C GLU A 284 -12.51 1.68 -27.64
N ILE A 285 -11.89 2.67 -28.28
CA ILE A 285 -12.56 3.71 -29.06
C ILE A 285 -11.92 3.71 -30.43
N SER A 286 -12.73 3.87 -31.48
CA SER A 286 -12.18 3.96 -32.84
C SER A 286 -11.35 5.23 -33.00
N THR A 287 -10.32 5.21 -33.85
CA THR A 287 -9.49 6.39 -34.12
C THR A 287 -10.32 7.59 -34.58
N GLU A 288 -11.32 7.36 -35.43
CA GLU A 288 -12.20 8.43 -35.95
C GLU A 288 -13.04 9.07 -34.84
N GLU A 289 -13.58 8.27 -33.91
CA GLU A 289 -14.32 8.80 -32.76
C GLU A 289 -13.40 9.53 -31.79
N ALA A 290 -12.21 9.00 -31.51
CA ALA A 290 -11.22 9.63 -30.66
C ALA A 290 -10.78 11.00 -31.20
N GLU A 291 -10.47 11.08 -32.49
CA GLU A 291 -10.15 12.34 -33.19
C GLU A 291 -11.32 13.33 -33.13
N ARG A 292 -12.56 12.84 -33.27
CA ARG A 292 -13.76 13.67 -33.22
C ARG A 292 -14.05 14.22 -31.83
N VAL A 293 -13.82 13.43 -30.77
CA VAL A 293 -13.86 13.91 -29.38
C VAL A 293 -12.82 14.99 -29.17
N LEU A 294 -11.57 14.73 -29.56
CA LEU A 294 -10.47 15.70 -29.39
C LEU A 294 -10.68 16.99 -30.19
N ALA A 295 -11.27 16.92 -31.39
CA ALA A 295 -11.64 18.09 -32.18
C ALA A 295 -12.76 18.94 -31.52
N GLY A 296 -13.57 18.33 -30.66
CA GLY A 296 -14.59 19.00 -29.85
C GLY A 296 -14.07 19.54 -28.52
N VAL A 297 -12.76 19.44 -28.22
CA VAL A 297 -12.19 19.99 -26.99
C VAL A 297 -11.91 21.48 -27.16
N VAL A 298 -12.54 22.29 -26.31
CA VAL A 298 -12.29 23.73 -26.20
C VAL A 298 -11.42 23.98 -24.98
N LEU A 299 -10.28 24.62 -25.23
CA LEU A 299 -9.23 24.88 -24.24
C LEU A 299 -9.20 26.36 -23.86
N PRO A 300 -8.81 26.69 -22.62
CA PRO A 300 -8.59 28.07 -22.19
C PRO A 300 -7.28 28.63 -22.75
N ASP A 301 -7.11 29.94 -22.60
CA ASP A 301 -5.78 30.55 -22.75
C ASP A 301 -4.82 30.03 -21.67
N PRO A 302 -3.50 29.95 -21.94
CA PRO A 302 -2.51 29.66 -20.92
C PRO A 302 -2.63 30.61 -19.72
N PRO A 303 -2.37 30.15 -18.48
CA PRO A 303 -2.54 30.96 -17.27
C PRO A 303 -1.58 32.16 -17.20
N GLY A 304 -0.57 32.21 -18.07
CA GLY A 304 0.42 33.27 -18.16
C GLY A 304 1.37 33.08 -19.35
N ASN A 305 2.49 33.80 -19.32
CA ASN A 305 3.55 33.62 -20.33
C ASN A 305 4.20 32.23 -20.18
N ILE A 306 4.27 31.46 -21.27
CA ILE A 306 4.78 30.09 -21.27
C ILE A 306 6.25 30.01 -20.80
N GLY A 307 7.06 31.01 -21.12
CA GLY A 307 8.45 31.08 -20.64
C GLY A 307 8.54 31.22 -19.13
N ASP A 308 7.78 32.15 -18.57
CA ASP A 308 7.75 32.39 -17.12
C ASP A 308 7.18 31.18 -16.35
N ILE A 309 6.14 30.52 -16.90
CA ILE A 309 5.58 29.28 -16.34
C ILE A 309 6.64 28.18 -16.33
N ARG A 310 7.37 28.00 -17.44
CA ARG A 310 8.43 26.99 -17.51
C ARG A 310 9.48 27.24 -16.44
N ASP A 311 9.98 28.45 -16.35
CA ASP A 311 11.03 28.81 -15.39
C ASP A 311 10.53 28.60 -13.94
N ALA A 312 9.27 28.93 -13.65
CA ALA A 312 8.64 28.69 -12.35
C ALA A 312 8.46 27.19 -12.03
N THR A 313 7.98 26.39 -12.99
CA THR A 313 7.82 24.94 -12.81
C THR A 313 9.16 24.24 -12.61
N THR A 314 10.20 24.64 -13.35
CA THR A 314 11.56 24.14 -13.15
C THR A 314 12.11 24.54 -11.78
N ALA A 315 11.91 25.78 -11.36
CA ALA A 315 12.34 26.23 -10.03
C ALA A 315 11.61 25.47 -8.90
N ARG A 316 10.30 25.21 -9.04
CA ARG A 316 9.54 24.38 -8.09
C ARG A 316 10.09 22.96 -8.05
N GLN A 317 10.34 22.34 -9.20
CA GLN A 317 10.87 20.98 -9.26
C GLN A 317 12.23 20.92 -8.57
N GLN A 318 13.14 21.83 -8.89
CA GLN A 318 14.46 21.91 -8.25
C GLN A 318 14.36 22.11 -6.73
N ALA A 319 13.41 22.93 -6.26
CA ALA A 319 13.17 23.11 -4.84
C ALA A 319 12.59 21.86 -4.17
N ALA A 320 11.73 21.11 -4.86
CA ALA A 320 11.19 19.84 -4.38
C ALA A 320 12.28 18.76 -4.31
N ASP A 321 13.09 18.62 -5.37
CA ASP A 321 14.24 17.71 -5.41
C ASP A 321 15.23 18.03 -4.27
N GLU A 322 15.50 19.32 -4.04
CA GLU A 322 16.36 19.76 -2.93
C GLU A 322 15.74 19.46 -1.56
N ALA A 323 14.43 19.68 -1.39
CA ALA A 323 13.74 19.37 -0.15
C ALA A 323 13.72 17.87 0.15
N GLU A 324 13.55 17.03 -0.86
CA GLU A 324 13.64 15.57 -0.74
C GLU A 324 15.04 15.15 -0.32
N ILE A 325 16.09 15.75 -0.90
CA ILE A 325 17.47 15.50 -0.48
C ILE A 325 17.66 15.94 0.98
N VAL A 326 17.25 17.14 1.37
CA VAL A 326 17.37 17.63 2.75
C VAL A 326 16.63 16.72 3.75
N ALA A 327 15.42 16.27 3.39
CA ALA A 327 14.67 15.31 4.19
C ALA A 327 15.43 13.98 4.30
N THR A 328 16.03 13.51 3.21
CA THR A 328 16.83 12.28 3.17
C THR A 328 18.07 12.39 4.07
N LEU A 329 18.77 13.53 4.04
CA LEU A 329 19.94 13.82 4.88
C LEU A 329 19.61 13.87 6.38
N GLY A 330 18.33 13.99 6.74
CA GLY A 330 17.89 13.91 8.13
C GLY A 330 18.33 15.09 8.99
N THR A 331 18.50 16.27 8.39
CA THR A 331 18.89 17.50 9.11
C THR A 331 17.91 17.78 10.24
N GLY A 332 18.44 17.84 11.47
CA GLY A 332 17.69 18.06 12.71
C GLY A 332 17.11 16.79 13.35
N ARG A 333 17.25 15.59 12.76
CA ARG A 333 16.80 14.33 13.39
C ARG A 333 17.67 14.01 14.60
N ASN A 334 17.07 13.91 15.78
CA ASN A 334 17.78 13.53 16.99
C ASN A 334 18.02 12.01 17.02
N LEU A 335 19.23 11.58 17.40
CA LEU A 335 19.59 10.18 17.50
C LEU A 335 18.68 9.40 18.47
N ASP A 336 18.32 10.00 19.61
CA ASP A 336 17.55 9.31 20.67
C ASP A 336 16.16 8.85 20.21
N ASP A 337 15.56 9.54 19.24
CA ASP A 337 14.25 9.19 18.70
C ASP A 337 14.26 7.86 17.94
N TYR A 338 15.46 7.37 17.56
CA TYR A 338 15.64 6.19 16.72
C TYR A 338 16.36 5.01 17.40
N LEU A 339 16.92 5.18 18.60
CA LEU A 339 17.64 4.11 19.31
C LEU A 339 16.71 3.05 19.93
N HIS A 340 15.46 3.40 20.25
CA HIS A 340 14.52 2.52 20.95
C HIS A 340 13.11 2.52 20.33
N PRO A 341 12.95 2.06 19.07
CA PRO A 341 11.65 2.04 18.42
C PRO A 341 10.66 1.12 19.16
N ARG A 342 9.39 1.55 19.27
CA ARG A 342 8.31 0.84 19.98
C ARG A 342 7.79 -0.43 19.23
N GLY A 343 8.59 -1.04 18.34
CA GLY A 343 8.17 -2.13 17.44
C GLY A 343 9.32 -3.01 16.95
N SER A 344 9.01 -4.03 16.13
CA SER A 344 9.92 -5.14 15.76
C SER A 344 10.85 -4.89 14.57
N GLY A 345 11.13 -3.63 14.24
CA GLY A 345 12.09 -3.26 13.18
C GLY A 345 12.91 -2.05 13.63
N GLY A 346 14.20 -2.26 13.87
CA GLY A 346 15.16 -1.16 14.08
C GLY A 346 15.46 -0.45 12.76
N ALA A 347 15.72 0.86 12.80
CA ALA A 347 16.21 1.59 11.64
C ALA A 347 17.73 1.41 11.48
N SER A 348 18.23 1.24 10.25
CA SER A 348 19.66 1.25 9.95
C SER A 348 20.19 2.69 9.99
N LEU A 349 20.91 3.07 11.05
CA LEU A 349 21.28 4.48 11.28
C LEU A 349 22.60 4.86 10.62
N LEU A 350 22.63 5.99 9.90
CA LEU A 350 23.85 6.68 9.49
C LEU A 350 23.99 7.98 10.30
N VAL A 351 24.82 7.95 11.32
CA VAL A 351 25.00 9.04 12.29
C VAL A 351 26.15 9.94 11.86
N ARG A 352 25.87 11.22 11.61
CA ARG A 352 26.90 12.23 11.40
C ARG A 352 27.51 12.62 12.73
N THR A 353 28.84 12.51 12.85
CA THR A 353 29.58 12.90 14.06
C THR A 353 30.68 13.91 13.80
N ASP A 354 30.95 14.26 12.54
CA ASP A 354 31.80 15.39 12.18
C ASP A 354 30.98 16.47 11.43
N PHE A 355 30.88 17.65 12.05
CA PHE A 355 30.13 18.79 11.51
C PHE A 355 31.02 19.85 10.82
N SER A 356 32.28 19.53 10.52
CA SER A 356 33.24 20.47 9.93
C SER A 356 32.94 20.84 8.46
N ASN A 357 32.18 20.01 7.74
CA ASN A 357 31.89 20.23 6.32
C ASN A 357 30.51 19.64 5.90
N ASP A 358 29.51 20.51 5.76
CA ASP A 358 28.14 20.12 5.35
C ASP A 358 28.08 19.57 3.92
N GLN A 359 28.86 20.15 3.02
CA GLN A 359 28.89 19.69 1.63
C GLN A 359 29.44 18.26 1.54
N ARG A 360 30.45 17.94 2.35
CA ARG A 360 31.02 16.60 2.40
C ARG A 360 30.07 15.60 3.02
N TRP A 361 29.36 15.97 4.08
CA TRP A 361 28.30 15.13 4.65
C TRP A 361 27.25 14.76 3.59
N ARG A 362 26.77 15.75 2.83
CA ARG A 362 25.83 15.53 1.73
C ARG A 362 26.36 14.56 0.69
N GLU A 363 27.63 14.71 0.28
CA GLU A 363 28.27 13.79 -0.67
C GLU A 363 28.32 12.34 -0.14
N VAL A 364 28.73 12.16 1.12
CA VAL A 364 28.83 10.85 1.78
C VAL A 364 27.47 10.17 1.87
N ALA A 365 26.46 10.87 2.41
CA ALA A 365 25.13 10.30 2.61
C ALA A 365 24.47 9.92 1.28
N LEU A 366 24.52 10.80 0.28
CA LEU A 366 23.97 10.51 -1.05
C LEU A 366 24.72 9.38 -1.76
N ALA A 367 26.05 9.28 -1.59
CA ALA A 367 26.83 8.17 -2.15
C ALA A 367 26.44 6.84 -1.49
N ALA A 368 26.19 6.83 -0.18
CA ALA A 368 25.83 5.64 0.60
C ALA A 368 24.42 5.13 0.28
N LEU A 369 23.49 6.04 -0.03
CA LEU A 369 22.10 5.75 -0.40
C LEU A 369 21.91 5.44 -1.88
N LYS A 370 22.93 5.65 -2.71
CA LYS A 370 22.82 5.51 -4.16
C LYS A 370 22.51 4.05 -4.56
N PRO A 371 21.49 3.80 -5.39
CA PRO A 371 21.25 2.46 -5.93
C PRO A 371 22.42 1.94 -6.77
N VAL A 372 22.68 0.64 -6.66
CA VAL A 372 23.71 -0.12 -7.39
C VAL A 372 23.00 -1.20 -8.21
N HIS A 373 23.41 -1.38 -9.47
CA HIS A 373 22.84 -2.42 -10.33
C HIS A 373 23.05 -3.82 -9.74
N SER A 374 22.02 -4.66 -9.83
CA SER A 374 22.12 -6.07 -9.50
C SER A 374 22.65 -6.86 -10.69
N ASP A 375 23.40 -7.92 -10.45
CA ASP A 375 23.83 -8.84 -11.51
C ASP A 375 22.75 -9.90 -11.88
N PHE A 376 21.56 -9.82 -11.28
CA PHE A 376 20.49 -10.81 -11.43
C PHE A 376 19.52 -10.52 -12.58
N ASP A 377 19.27 -9.23 -12.87
CA ASP A 377 18.44 -8.75 -13.98
C ASP A 377 18.88 -7.33 -14.38
N ASP A 378 18.73 -6.96 -15.66
CA ASP A 378 19.21 -5.70 -16.25
C ASP A 378 18.54 -4.45 -15.61
N ASP A 379 17.34 -4.62 -15.04
CA ASP A 379 16.53 -3.53 -14.47
C ASP A 379 16.48 -3.49 -12.94
N SER A 380 17.00 -4.50 -12.22
CA SER A 380 16.98 -4.48 -10.74
C SER A 380 18.21 -3.81 -10.13
N THR A 381 17.97 -3.05 -9.05
CA THR A 381 19.01 -2.36 -8.28
C THR A 381 18.90 -2.70 -6.81
N PHE A 382 20.04 -2.78 -6.13
CA PHE A 382 20.12 -2.80 -4.66
C PHE A 382 20.42 -1.40 -4.13
N GLN A 383 19.84 -1.06 -2.98
CA GLN A 383 20.12 0.18 -2.25
C GLN A 383 20.14 -0.11 -0.75
N ALA A 384 20.84 0.70 0.03
CA ALA A 384 20.85 0.60 1.49
C ALA A 384 19.65 1.36 2.10
N GLY A 385 18.96 0.75 3.07
CA GLY A 385 17.84 1.32 3.81
C GLY A 385 18.26 2.24 4.96
N LEU A 386 19.10 3.27 4.71
CA LEU A 386 19.67 4.10 5.78
C LEU A 386 18.76 5.23 6.25
N THR A 387 18.67 5.40 7.56
CA THR A 387 18.14 6.60 8.22
C THR A 387 19.31 7.52 8.61
N CYS A 388 19.47 8.63 7.88
CA CYS A 388 20.47 9.63 8.23
C CYS A 388 20.07 10.43 9.48
N ILE A 389 21.03 10.61 10.40
CA ILE A 389 20.89 11.36 11.66
C ILE A 389 21.91 12.51 11.64
N ASP A 390 21.42 13.73 11.45
CA ASP A 390 22.23 14.96 11.32
C ASP A 390 21.79 15.98 12.38
N HIS A 391 22.29 15.80 13.62
CA HIS A 391 22.02 16.69 14.75
C HIS A 391 23.32 17.11 15.44
N PRO A 392 23.56 18.42 15.69
CA PRO A 392 24.81 18.93 16.27
C PRO A 392 25.22 18.32 17.61
N ASP A 393 24.27 17.79 18.39
CA ASP A 393 24.57 17.09 19.66
C ASP A 393 25.41 15.80 19.46
N ASN A 394 25.52 15.31 18.21
CA ASN A 394 26.37 14.18 17.85
C ASN A 394 27.80 14.62 17.47
N ASP A 395 28.13 15.90 17.45
CA ASP A 395 29.46 16.38 17.07
C ASP A 395 30.54 15.85 18.02
N GLY A 396 31.50 15.12 17.46
CA GLY A 396 32.55 14.42 18.21
C GLY A 396 32.09 13.15 18.95
N LEU A 397 30.88 12.65 18.72
CA LEU A 397 30.38 11.41 19.34
C LEU A 397 31.30 10.22 18.99
N THR A 398 31.85 9.58 20.02
CA THR A 398 32.71 8.41 19.85
C THR A 398 31.92 7.10 19.82
N VAL A 399 32.56 6.00 19.41
CA VAL A 399 31.95 4.66 19.45
C VAL A 399 31.52 4.29 20.87
N ASP A 400 32.36 4.54 21.87
CA ASP A 400 32.04 4.26 23.28
C ASP A 400 30.84 5.10 23.75
N ASP A 401 30.77 6.38 23.36
CA ASP A 401 29.63 7.24 23.69
C ASP A 401 28.34 6.74 23.04
N LEU A 402 28.41 6.30 21.78
CA LEU A 402 27.27 5.71 21.07
C LEU A 402 26.77 4.45 21.76
N LEU A 403 27.67 3.51 22.11
CA LEU A 403 27.30 2.28 22.82
C LEU A 403 26.69 2.56 24.20
N ASN A 404 27.23 3.54 24.92
CA ASN A 404 26.68 3.96 26.20
C ASN A 404 25.27 4.57 26.05
N ARG A 405 25.03 5.33 24.98
CA ARG A 405 23.73 5.94 24.67
C ARG A 405 22.69 4.89 24.24
N ILE A 406 23.13 3.85 23.53
CA ILE A 406 22.32 2.70 23.12
C ILE A 406 21.92 1.83 24.31
N GLY A 407 22.83 1.54 25.25
CA GLY A 407 22.54 0.68 26.40
C GLY A 407 22.34 -0.81 26.05
N GLU A 408 22.07 -1.63 27.07
CA GLU A 408 22.13 -3.11 26.95
C GLU A 408 20.77 -3.79 26.73
N GLU A 409 19.66 -3.11 27.01
CA GLU A 409 18.34 -3.74 27.16
C GLU A 409 17.73 -4.16 25.81
N ASN A 410 18.03 -3.41 24.74
CA ASN A 410 17.63 -3.74 23.38
C ASN A 410 18.42 -2.91 22.34
N PRO A 411 19.73 -3.15 22.17
CA PRO A 411 20.53 -2.35 21.24
C PRO A 411 20.14 -2.65 19.79
N PRO A 412 20.25 -1.67 18.88
CA PRO A 412 20.30 -1.98 17.45
C PRO A 412 21.48 -2.94 17.21
N TYR A 413 21.35 -3.78 16.20
CA TYR A 413 22.38 -4.76 15.89
C TYR A 413 23.68 -4.09 15.40
N TYR A 414 23.57 -3.03 14.62
CA TYR A 414 24.70 -2.28 14.08
C TYR A 414 24.32 -0.80 13.92
N ALA A 415 25.33 0.05 13.76
CA ALA A 415 25.17 1.44 13.37
C ALA A 415 26.30 1.88 12.42
N PHE A 416 26.02 2.90 11.60
CA PHE A 416 27.00 3.53 10.72
C PHE A 416 27.33 4.93 11.23
N ILE A 417 28.62 5.31 11.18
CA ILE A 417 29.12 6.60 11.63
C ILE A 417 29.88 7.30 10.50
N ALA A 418 29.48 8.54 10.20
CA ALA A 418 30.24 9.47 9.38
C ALA A 418 31.10 10.38 10.27
N ASP A 419 32.30 9.89 10.59
CA ASP A 419 33.28 10.56 11.44
C ASP A 419 34.29 11.41 10.63
N THR A 420 35.26 12.01 11.32
CA THR A 420 36.32 12.82 10.68
C THR A 420 37.10 12.07 9.61
N THR A 421 37.30 10.77 9.77
CA THR A 421 37.97 9.97 8.74
C THR A 421 37.06 9.85 7.53
N THR A 422 35.77 9.52 7.71
CA THR A 422 34.78 9.49 6.61
C THR A 422 34.75 10.81 5.83
N MET A 423 34.81 11.95 6.53
CA MET A 423 34.78 13.27 5.90
C MET A 423 36.07 13.62 5.15
N SER A 424 37.23 13.13 5.58
CA SER A 424 38.53 13.46 4.98
C SER A 424 39.05 12.41 3.99
N ASP A 425 38.56 11.18 4.08
CA ASP A 425 38.95 10.06 3.22
C ASP A 425 38.38 10.25 1.80
N PRO A 426 39.21 10.14 0.73
CA PRO A 426 38.76 10.27 -0.64
C PRO A 426 37.72 9.23 -1.07
N GLU A 427 37.76 8.01 -0.52
CA GLU A 427 36.79 6.92 -0.77
C GLU A 427 35.53 7.05 0.09
N MET A 428 35.46 8.06 0.98
CA MET A 428 34.31 8.30 1.86
C MET A 428 34.00 7.09 2.75
N ALA A 429 35.03 6.38 3.23
CA ALA A 429 34.88 5.13 3.96
C ALA A 429 34.15 5.34 5.31
N ILE A 430 32.91 4.84 5.40
CA ILE A 430 31.99 5.01 6.55
C ILE A 430 32.31 3.95 7.60
N LEU A 431 32.33 4.35 8.88
CA LEU A 431 32.61 3.44 9.98
C LEU A 431 31.36 2.62 10.30
N VAL A 432 31.49 1.30 10.34
CA VAL A 432 30.45 0.35 10.77
C VAL A 432 30.80 -0.10 12.19
N VAL A 433 29.80 -0.11 13.07
CA VAL A 433 29.95 -0.43 14.49
C VAL A 433 29.04 -1.60 14.85
N ASP A 434 29.62 -2.64 15.47
CA ASP A 434 28.85 -3.71 16.10
C ASP A 434 28.24 -3.15 17.39
N CYS A 435 26.91 -3.21 17.48
CA CYS A 435 26.15 -2.81 18.66
C CYS A 435 25.39 -3.99 19.26
N GLY A 436 25.54 -5.19 18.68
CA GLY A 436 24.78 -6.38 19.00
C GLY A 436 25.03 -6.91 20.41
N ARG A 437 24.11 -7.75 20.88
CA ARG A 437 24.19 -8.32 22.24
C ARG A 437 25.20 -9.47 22.28
N THR A 438 26.05 -9.49 23.29
CA THR A 438 27.05 -10.56 23.53
C THR A 438 26.44 -11.95 23.70
N VAL A 439 25.16 -12.05 24.09
CA VAL A 439 24.45 -13.35 24.18
C VAL A 439 24.28 -14.04 22.83
N PHE A 440 24.41 -13.30 21.73
CA PHE A 440 24.41 -13.83 20.36
C PHE A 440 25.82 -13.83 19.75
N ASP A 441 26.86 -13.84 20.60
CA ASP A 441 28.27 -13.88 20.20
C ASP A 441 28.71 -12.62 19.42
N HIS A 442 28.03 -11.49 19.57
CA HIS A 442 28.46 -10.19 19.04
C HIS A 442 29.57 -9.57 19.91
N GLU A 443 30.35 -8.68 19.30
CA GLU A 443 31.49 -7.98 19.90
C GLU A 443 31.21 -6.47 19.93
N PRO A 444 30.31 -5.96 20.81
CA PRO A 444 29.96 -4.54 20.83
C PRO A 444 31.20 -3.64 20.87
N GLY A 445 31.26 -2.69 19.93
CA GLY A 445 32.39 -1.78 19.72
C GLY A 445 33.44 -2.28 18.73
N ARG A 446 33.32 -3.51 18.21
CA ARG A 446 34.08 -3.93 17.03
C ARG A 446 33.70 -3.04 15.85
N THR A 447 34.69 -2.63 15.07
CA THR A 447 34.47 -1.73 13.93
C THR A 447 35.22 -2.18 12.69
N PHE A 448 34.68 -1.82 11.53
CA PHE A 448 35.39 -1.79 10.26
C PHE A 448 34.89 -0.61 9.42
N ARG A 449 35.50 -0.30 8.27
CA ARG A 449 34.99 0.74 7.37
C ARG A 449 34.41 0.14 6.10
N VAL A 450 33.44 0.80 5.50
CA VAL A 450 32.83 0.39 4.22
C VAL A 450 32.81 1.56 3.25
N VAL A 451 33.19 1.32 1.99
CA VAL A 451 33.03 2.32 0.93
C VAL A 451 31.55 2.44 0.54
N PRO A 452 31.06 3.64 0.14
CA PRO A 452 29.64 3.82 -0.19
C PRO A 452 29.10 2.84 -1.24
N ALA A 453 29.92 2.44 -2.23
CA ALA A 453 29.54 1.48 -3.26
C ALA A 453 29.20 0.08 -2.73
N GLN A 454 29.62 -0.26 -1.52
CA GLN A 454 29.36 -1.55 -0.86
C GLN A 454 28.39 -1.42 0.32
N MET A 455 27.84 -0.23 0.56
CA MET A 455 26.98 0.05 1.70
C MET A 455 25.73 -0.83 1.71
N GLN A 456 25.09 -0.99 0.54
CA GLN A 456 23.92 -1.86 0.40
C GLN A 456 24.23 -3.32 0.76
N SER A 457 25.44 -3.80 0.46
CA SER A 457 25.82 -5.19 0.73
C SER A 457 25.88 -5.44 2.23
N VAL A 458 26.50 -4.53 2.99
CA VAL A 458 26.57 -4.61 4.45
C VAL A 458 25.17 -4.44 5.05
N GLU A 459 24.49 -3.36 4.74
CA GLU A 459 23.21 -3.00 5.38
C GLU A 459 22.11 -4.02 5.09
N ASN A 460 21.91 -4.42 3.84
CA ASN A 460 20.85 -5.39 3.48
C ASN A 460 21.06 -6.74 4.15
N ASN A 461 22.31 -7.21 4.27
CA ASN A 461 22.59 -8.50 4.89
C ASN A 461 22.47 -8.47 6.41
N LEU A 462 22.94 -7.40 7.05
CA LEU A 462 22.84 -7.27 8.51
C LEU A 462 21.40 -7.00 8.95
N SER A 463 20.62 -6.21 8.19
CA SER A 463 19.24 -5.86 8.54
C SER A 463 18.29 -7.06 8.56
N ILE A 464 18.51 -8.03 7.68
CA ILE A 464 17.71 -9.26 7.58
C ILE A 464 18.40 -10.48 8.21
N ALA A 465 19.55 -10.27 8.88
CA ALA A 465 20.36 -11.33 9.48
C ALA A 465 20.75 -12.46 8.50
N ASN A 466 21.03 -12.13 7.24
CA ASN A 466 21.53 -13.09 6.25
C ASN A 466 23.02 -13.40 6.43
N MET A 467 23.80 -12.42 6.90
CA MET A 467 25.21 -12.56 7.29
C MET A 467 25.46 -11.87 8.63
N ASP A 468 26.52 -12.26 9.34
CA ASP A 468 26.91 -11.67 10.62
C ASP A 468 27.91 -10.51 10.41
N PHE A 469 28.02 -9.60 11.38
CA PHE A 469 28.95 -8.48 11.36
C PHE A 469 30.40 -8.94 11.11
N ARG A 470 30.79 -10.07 11.71
CA ARG A 470 32.14 -10.64 11.61
C ARG A 470 32.49 -11.05 10.19
N ASP A 471 31.53 -11.52 9.40
CA ASP A 471 31.76 -11.92 8.01
C ASP A 471 32.29 -10.74 7.17
N PHE A 472 31.82 -9.52 7.46
CA PHE A 472 32.30 -8.30 6.80
C PHE A 472 33.58 -7.77 7.45
N ALA A 473 33.65 -7.76 8.78
CA ALA A 473 34.80 -7.24 9.51
C ALA A 473 36.07 -8.07 9.30
N ASP A 474 35.96 -9.37 9.01
CA ASP A 474 37.08 -10.26 8.68
C ASP A 474 37.44 -10.24 7.18
N ALA A 475 36.57 -9.66 6.33
CA ALA A 475 36.75 -9.58 4.87
C ALA A 475 37.25 -8.21 4.39
N VAL A 476 37.72 -7.36 5.30
CA VAL A 476 38.32 -6.07 4.96
C VAL A 476 39.72 -6.21 4.36
N ASP A 477 40.11 -5.23 3.56
CA ASP A 477 41.49 -5.13 3.07
C ASP A 477 42.47 -4.79 4.22
N ASP A 478 43.78 -4.81 3.94
CA ASP A 478 44.85 -4.52 4.92
C ASP A 478 44.71 -3.17 5.65
N ASP A 479 43.96 -2.23 5.08
CA ASP A 479 43.68 -0.90 5.65
C ASP A 479 42.39 -0.84 6.50
N GLY A 480 41.70 -1.97 6.68
CA GLY A 480 40.49 -2.08 7.48
C GLY A 480 39.20 -1.63 6.76
N VAL A 481 39.26 -1.46 5.44
CA VAL A 481 38.12 -1.04 4.61
C VAL A 481 37.57 -2.23 3.82
N PHE A 482 36.26 -2.46 3.92
CA PHE A 482 35.49 -3.39 3.12
C PHE A 482 35.19 -2.78 1.75
N ARG A 483 35.77 -3.37 0.70
CA ARG A 483 35.55 -3.00 -0.71
C ARG A 483 34.77 -4.04 -1.51
N GLY A 484 34.15 -4.99 -0.81
CA GLY A 484 33.36 -6.08 -1.38
C GLY A 484 34.05 -7.42 -1.16
N PHE A 485 33.26 -8.49 -1.19
CA PHE A 485 33.83 -9.84 -1.19
C PHE A 485 34.61 -10.10 -2.48
N PRO A 486 35.62 -10.99 -2.45
CA PRO A 486 36.21 -11.48 -3.68
C PRO A 486 35.11 -12.03 -4.59
N PRO A 487 35.23 -11.86 -5.91
CA PRO A 487 34.21 -12.33 -6.84
C PRO A 487 33.96 -13.83 -6.62
N SER A 488 32.68 -14.19 -6.52
CA SER A 488 32.29 -15.59 -6.43
C SER A 488 32.94 -16.38 -7.56
N PRO A 489 33.41 -17.63 -7.31
CA PRO A 489 33.87 -18.49 -8.37
C PRO A 489 32.79 -18.56 -9.46
N PRO A 490 33.14 -18.50 -10.76
CA PRO A 490 32.15 -18.61 -11.81
C PRO A 490 31.36 -19.91 -11.60
N HIS A 491 30.05 -19.77 -11.40
CA HIS A 491 29.16 -20.91 -11.32
C HIS A 491 28.98 -21.47 -12.74
N VAL A 492 28.88 -22.79 -12.85
CA VAL A 492 28.66 -23.50 -14.11
C VAL A 492 27.24 -23.27 -14.62
N ALA A 493 26.26 -23.33 -13.72
CA ALA A 493 24.83 -23.16 -14.02
C ALA A 493 24.03 -22.87 -12.74
N ILE A 494 22.78 -22.43 -12.90
CA ILE A 494 21.77 -22.44 -11.83
C ILE A 494 20.71 -23.45 -12.26
N LEU A 495 20.52 -24.51 -11.48
CA LEU A 495 19.48 -25.50 -11.73
C LEU A 495 18.19 -25.10 -11.02
N GLN A 496 17.11 -25.01 -11.78
CA GLN A 496 15.76 -24.79 -11.27
C GLN A 496 15.06 -26.12 -10.99
N ARG A 497 13.86 -26.07 -10.38
CA ARG A 497 13.09 -27.24 -9.92
C ARG A 497 13.06 -28.41 -10.92
N ASP A 498 12.68 -28.15 -12.17
CA ASP A 498 12.54 -29.22 -13.17
C ASP A 498 13.88 -29.88 -13.51
N GLU A 499 14.97 -29.10 -13.53
CA GLU A 499 16.33 -29.59 -13.76
C GLU A 499 16.86 -30.37 -12.54
N LEU A 500 16.51 -29.94 -11.32
CA LEU A 500 16.82 -30.67 -10.09
C LEU A 500 16.06 -32.01 -10.02
N ILE A 501 14.80 -32.05 -10.45
CA ILE A 501 14.02 -33.30 -10.55
C ILE A 501 14.64 -34.23 -11.59
N ALA A 502 15.07 -33.70 -12.74
CA ALA A 502 15.77 -34.49 -13.74
C ALA A 502 17.11 -35.02 -13.21
N LEU A 503 17.87 -34.19 -12.49
CA LEU A 503 19.13 -34.57 -11.85
C LEU A 503 18.93 -35.67 -10.80
N SER A 504 17.94 -35.53 -9.91
CA SER A 504 17.66 -36.52 -8.86
C SER A 504 17.19 -37.87 -9.42
N ALA A 505 16.65 -37.88 -10.64
CA ALA A 505 16.30 -39.11 -11.35
C ALA A 505 17.52 -39.83 -11.97
N THR A 506 18.68 -39.16 -12.12
CA THR A 506 19.89 -39.78 -12.72
C THR A 506 20.47 -40.88 -11.85
N ASN A 507 20.32 -40.76 -10.52
CA ASN A 507 20.86 -41.73 -9.56
C ASN A 507 20.15 -41.66 -8.21
N GLN A 508 19.61 -42.80 -7.76
CA GLN A 508 18.98 -42.98 -6.44
C GLN A 508 19.54 -44.21 -5.72
N SER A 509 20.78 -44.60 -6.01
CA SER A 509 21.35 -45.86 -5.54
C SER A 509 21.65 -45.91 -4.04
N THR A 510 21.82 -44.76 -3.40
CA THR A 510 22.07 -44.67 -1.96
C THR A 510 20.84 -44.16 -1.20
N PRO A 511 20.68 -44.50 0.09
CA PRO A 511 19.55 -44.00 0.89
C PRO A 511 19.47 -42.46 0.93
N ALA A 512 20.62 -41.78 0.91
CA ALA A 512 20.67 -40.32 0.90
C ALA A 512 20.16 -39.73 -0.43
N LEU A 513 20.55 -40.32 -1.56
CA LEU A 513 20.08 -39.91 -2.89
C LEU A 513 18.58 -40.16 -3.07
N ALA A 514 18.08 -41.31 -2.64
CA ALA A 514 16.65 -41.63 -2.69
C ALA A 514 15.83 -40.66 -1.83
N ARG A 515 16.31 -40.35 -0.62
CA ARG A 515 15.68 -39.39 0.27
C ARG A 515 15.70 -37.97 -0.29
N PHE A 516 16.80 -37.54 -0.89
CA PHE A 516 16.87 -36.24 -1.56
C PHE A 516 15.82 -36.12 -2.67
N ALA A 517 15.66 -37.16 -3.50
CA ALA A 517 14.66 -37.17 -4.57
C ALA A 517 13.21 -37.11 -4.04
N GLU A 518 12.94 -37.77 -2.90
CA GLU A 518 11.65 -37.70 -2.21
C GLU A 518 11.38 -36.29 -1.68
N GLU A 519 12.29 -35.75 -0.87
CA GLU A 519 12.13 -34.42 -0.25
C GLU A 519 12.07 -33.28 -1.28
N LEU A 520 12.83 -33.38 -2.37
CA LEU A 520 12.83 -32.37 -3.44
C LEU A 520 11.43 -32.16 -4.03
N SER A 521 10.60 -33.20 -4.06
CA SER A 521 9.23 -33.12 -4.59
C SER A 521 8.34 -32.22 -3.74
N ASP A 522 8.63 -32.10 -2.44
CA ASP A 522 7.85 -31.35 -1.46
C ASP A 522 8.34 -29.91 -1.23
N LEU A 523 9.50 -29.52 -1.78
CA LEU A 523 10.04 -28.16 -1.64
C LEU A 523 9.33 -27.17 -2.58
N ASP A 524 9.02 -25.97 -2.11
CA ASP A 524 8.54 -24.89 -2.97
C ASP A 524 9.73 -24.16 -3.64
N ASN A 525 9.75 -24.15 -4.97
CA ASN A 525 10.77 -23.50 -5.82
C ASN A 525 12.25 -23.78 -5.43
N PRO A 526 12.67 -25.06 -5.33
CA PRO A 526 14.06 -25.38 -5.04
C PRO A 526 14.97 -24.91 -6.20
N SER A 527 16.12 -24.38 -5.83
CA SER A 527 17.19 -24.04 -6.77
C SER A 527 18.55 -24.48 -6.23
N LEU A 528 19.51 -24.64 -7.13
CA LEU A 528 20.88 -24.97 -6.81
C LEU A 528 21.83 -24.21 -7.73
N VAL A 529 22.79 -23.52 -7.14
CA VAL A 529 23.91 -22.92 -7.88
C VAL A 529 25.03 -23.94 -7.97
N LEU A 530 25.44 -24.27 -9.19
CA LEU A 530 26.45 -25.27 -9.51
C LEU A 530 27.84 -24.63 -9.61
N TYR A 531 28.79 -25.10 -8.81
CA TYR A 531 30.19 -24.70 -8.89
C TYR A 531 31.04 -25.88 -9.37
N GLU A 532 32.19 -25.60 -9.98
CA GLU A 532 33.19 -26.62 -10.32
C GLU A 532 34.40 -26.49 -9.40
N SER A 533 34.87 -27.62 -8.84
CA SER A 533 36.02 -27.64 -7.93
C SER A 533 36.77 -28.96 -7.98
N PRO A 534 38.09 -28.98 -7.68
CA PRO A 534 38.80 -30.22 -7.40
C PRO A 534 38.13 -31.01 -6.28
N ARG A 535 37.91 -32.31 -6.52
CA ARG A 535 37.29 -33.22 -5.55
C ARG A 535 38.01 -33.24 -4.20
N ALA A 536 39.34 -33.17 -4.23
CA ALA A 536 40.17 -33.12 -3.03
C ALA A 536 39.84 -31.91 -2.12
N THR A 537 39.57 -30.73 -2.70
CA THR A 537 39.18 -29.54 -1.94
C THR A 537 37.88 -29.76 -1.18
N LEU A 538 36.88 -30.34 -1.86
CA LEU A 538 35.58 -30.62 -1.26
C LEU A 538 35.66 -31.76 -0.23
N HIS A 539 36.55 -32.72 -0.45
CA HIS A 539 36.84 -33.81 0.48
C HIS A 539 37.44 -33.29 1.79
N GLU A 540 38.53 -32.53 1.72
CA GLU A 540 39.19 -31.93 2.88
C GLU A 540 38.23 -31.03 3.67
N PHE A 541 37.44 -30.22 2.96
CA PHE A 541 36.41 -29.38 3.59
C PHE A 541 35.39 -30.22 4.35
N THR A 542 34.90 -31.31 3.75
CA THR A 542 33.89 -32.18 4.38
C THR A 542 34.46 -32.97 5.56
N GLU A 543 35.71 -33.42 5.50
CA GLU A 543 36.39 -34.10 6.62
C GLU A 543 36.61 -33.16 7.81
N ALA A 544 36.84 -31.87 7.56
CA ALA A 544 37.05 -30.86 8.60
C ALA A 544 35.75 -30.41 9.31
N LEU A 545 34.57 -30.82 8.84
CA LEU A 545 33.30 -30.42 9.44
C LEU A 545 33.01 -31.19 10.72
N ASP A 546 33.22 -30.56 11.88
CA ASP A 546 32.78 -31.10 13.17
C ASP A 546 31.24 -31.12 13.27
N PRO A 547 30.62 -32.22 13.77
CA PRO A 547 29.17 -32.27 14.00
C PRO A 547 28.77 -31.38 15.18
N THR A 548 27.74 -30.54 14.99
CA THR A 548 27.15 -29.81 16.12
C THR A 548 26.15 -30.71 16.86
N PRO A 549 25.93 -30.54 18.19
CA PRO A 549 25.11 -31.45 18.99
C PRO A 549 23.65 -31.65 18.53
N ASN A 550 23.10 -30.70 17.77
CA ASN A 550 21.71 -30.70 17.32
C ASN A 550 21.56 -30.89 15.79
N GLU A 551 22.63 -31.35 15.13
CA GLU A 551 22.66 -31.52 13.68
C GLU A 551 22.41 -32.97 13.26
N LEU A 552 21.38 -33.17 12.43
CA LEU A 552 21.14 -34.41 11.69
C LEU A 552 21.99 -34.41 10.42
N ARG A 553 22.83 -35.43 10.26
CA ARG A 553 23.59 -35.68 9.03
C ARG A 553 23.20 -37.01 8.38
N VAL A 554 23.02 -37.00 7.06
CA VAL A 554 22.73 -38.21 6.27
C VAL A 554 23.60 -38.19 5.01
N GLY A 555 24.12 -39.33 4.59
CA GLY A 555 24.89 -39.46 3.34
C GLY A 555 26.36 -39.02 3.41
N VAL A 556 26.89 -38.74 4.61
CA VAL A 556 28.29 -38.27 4.79
C VAL A 556 29.31 -39.27 4.20
N GLU A 557 29.14 -40.56 4.46
CA GLU A 557 30.07 -41.59 3.95
C GLU A 557 30.04 -41.66 2.41
N ASP A 558 28.85 -41.60 1.80
CA ASP A 558 28.68 -41.60 0.35
C ASP A 558 29.29 -40.33 -0.28
N TYR A 559 29.14 -39.18 0.39
CA TYR A 559 29.68 -37.90 -0.04
C TYR A 559 31.21 -37.86 0.04
N LEU A 560 31.79 -38.36 1.14
CA LEU A 560 33.24 -38.54 1.28
C LEU A 560 33.78 -39.54 0.25
N ALA A 561 33.07 -40.63 -0.01
CA ALA A 561 33.45 -41.60 -1.03
C ALA A 561 33.45 -40.98 -2.45
N ALA A 562 32.46 -40.17 -2.80
CA ALA A 562 32.40 -39.47 -4.08
C ALA A 562 33.54 -38.44 -4.23
N THR A 563 33.84 -37.68 -3.17
CA THR A 563 34.88 -36.63 -3.17
C THR A 563 36.31 -37.16 -2.98
N SER A 564 36.49 -38.41 -2.53
CA SER A 564 37.82 -39.04 -2.40
C SER A 564 38.50 -39.38 -3.73
N ARG A 565 37.77 -39.30 -4.85
CA ARG A 565 38.28 -39.63 -6.20
C ARG A 565 39.11 -38.47 -6.76
N GLU A 566 40.05 -38.78 -7.65
CA GLU A 566 40.80 -37.74 -8.36
C GLU A 566 39.93 -37.02 -9.40
N GLY A 567 40.28 -35.75 -9.70
CA GLY A 567 39.66 -34.96 -10.75
C GLY A 567 38.74 -33.85 -10.24
N LEU A 568 37.97 -33.27 -11.16
CA LEU A 568 36.98 -32.24 -10.87
C LEU A 568 35.61 -32.87 -10.55
N CYS A 569 34.83 -32.15 -9.75
CA CYS A 569 33.41 -32.40 -9.58
C CYS A 569 32.66 -31.08 -9.72
N GLN A 570 31.38 -31.18 -10.04
CA GLN A 570 30.49 -30.05 -9.82
C GLN A 570 29.74 -30.27 -8.51
N TYR A 571 29.49 -29.21 -7.77
CA TYR A 571 28.84 -29.28 -6.47
C TYR A 571 27.96 -28.05 -6.24
N GLY A 572 27.03 -28.19 -5.31
CA GLY A 572 26.11 -27.13 -4.93
C GLY A 572 25.25 -27.59 -3.77
N HIS A 573 24.35 -26.71 -3.33
CA HIS A 573 23.42 -27.07 -2.27
C HIS A 573 21.98 -26.66 -2.59
N VAL A 574 21.02 -27.46 -2.14
CA VAL A 574 19.58 -27.16 -2.15
C VAL A 574 19.17 -26.81 -0.73
N GLN A 575 18.67 -25.61 -0.51
CA GLN A 575 18.20 -25.15 0.80
C GLN A 575 16.89 -25.84 1.18
N ILE A 576 16.76 -26.18 2.47
CA ILE A 576 15.54 -26.73 3.08
C ILE A 576 15.27 -26.05 4.42
N LEU A 577 14.09 -26.25 5.00
CA LEU A 577 13.80 -25.71 6.31
C LEU A 577 14.77 -26.29 7.38
N GLY A 578 15.52 -25.39 8.02
CA GLY A 578 16.49 -25.73 9.07
C GLY A 578 17.76 -26.42 8.57
N GLY A 579 18.04 -26.43 7.26
CA GLY A 579 19.20 -27.16 6.74
C GLY A 579 19.41 -27.02 5.23
N HIS A 580 20.26 -27.88 4.68
CA HIS A 580 20.49 -27.96 3.25
C HIS A 580 20.96 -29.36 2.84
N TRP A 581 20.73 -29.71 1.58
CA TRP A 581 21.34 -30.86 0.90
C TRP A 581 22.56 -30.38 0.12
N ASN A 582 23.73 -30.98 0.35
CA ASN A 582 24.92 -30.81 -0.48
C ASN A 582 24.96 -31.91 -1.55
N LEU A 583 25.22 -31.55 -2.80
CA LEU A 583 25.25 -32.48 -3.92
C LEU A 583 26.63 -32.53 -4.58
N VAL A 584 27.04 -33.71 -5.05
CA VAL A 584 28.21 -33.90 -5.92
C VAL A 584 27.74 -34.48 -7.24
N ILE A 585 28.12 -33.85 -8.35
CA ILE A 585 27.75 -34.20 -9.71
C ILE A 585 29.02 -34.44 -10.51
N ASP A 586 29.01 -35.49 -11.33
CA ASP A 586 30.08 -35.73 -12.28
C ASP A 586 29.96 -34.76 -13.49
N PRO A 587 30.94 -33.85 -13.72
CA PRO A 587 30.90 -32.88 -14.81
C PRO A 587 30.87 -33.53 -16.20
N GLN A 588 31.34 -34.76 -16.35
CA GLN A 588 31.42 -35.42 -17.66
C GLN A 588 30.12 -36.11 -18.04
N THR A 589 29.43 -36.69 -17.05
CA THR A 589 28.22 -37.49 -17.28
C THR A 589 26.94 -36.76 -16.88
N GLY A 590 27.04 -35.68 -16.12
CA GLY A 590 25.90 -34.98 -15.53
C GLY A 590 25.14 -35.81 -14.49
N THR A 591 25.73 -36.91 -14.02
CA THR A 591 25.08 -37.83 -13.08
C THR A 591 25.30 -37.37 -11.64
N LEU A 592 24.24 -37.40 -10.83
CA LEU A 592 24.32 -37.15 -9.39
C LEU A 592 25.08 -38.32 -8.71
N GLU A 593 26.22 -38.04 -8.09
CA GLU A 593 27.07 -39.06 -7.49
C GLU A 593 26.79 -39.26 -6.00
N ALA A 594 26.54 -38.18 -5.27
CA ALA A 594 26.25 -38.22 -3.84
C ALA A 594 25.38 -37.04 -3.40
N ALA A 595 24.64 -37.25 -2.32
CA ALA A 595 23.89 -36.21 -1.62
C ALA A 595 24.18 -36.33 -0.11
N MET A 596 24.40 -35.21 0.56
CA MET A 596 24.61 -35.13 2.01
C MET A 596 23.67 -34.11 2.63
N LEU A 597 22.80 -34.57 3.52
CA LEU A 597 21.92 -33.71 4.31
C LEU A 597 22.67 -33.17 5.53
N ARG A 598 22.49 -31.87 5.79
CA ARG A 598 22.82 -31.23 7.06
C ARG A 598 21.62 -30.42 7.54
N GLN A 599 20.99 -30.84 8.63
CA GLN A 599 19.78 -30.18 9.15
C GLN A 599 19.86 -30.00 10.67
N HIS A 600 19.63 -28.78 11.14
CA HIS A 600 19.56 -28.45 12.56
C HIS A 600 18.14 -28.68 13.07
N GLN A 601 18.00 -29.47 14.14
CA GLN A 601 16.71 -29.61 14.80
C GLN A 601 16.42 -28.37 15.64
N PRO A 602 15.18 -27.84 15.63
CA PRO A 602 14.80 -26.76 16.52
C PRO A 602 14.99 -27.22 17.98
N SER A 603 15.66 -26.41 18.78
CA SER A 603 15.81 -26.65 20.20
C SER A 603 14.43 -26.75 20.84
N THR A 604 14.10 -27.91 21.41
CA THR A 604 12.89 -28.08 22.21
C THR A 604 12.95 -27.07 23.36
N PRO A 605 11.99 -26.13 23.47
CA PRO A 605 11.96 -25.24 24.63
C PRO A 605 11.79 -26.09 25.88
N SER A 606 12.75 -25.98 26.79
CA SER A 606 12.75 -26.61 28.12
C SER A 606 11.81 -25.93 29.08
#